data_AF-A0A1H3I546-F1
#
_entry.id   AF-A0A1H3I546-F1
#
_cell.length_a   1.000
_cell.length_b   1.000
_cell.length_c   1.000
_cell.angle_alpha   90.00
_cell.angle_beta   90.00
_cell.angle_gamma   90.00
#
_symmetry.space_group_name_H-M   'P 1'
#
loop_
_entity.id
_entity.type
_entity.pdbx_description
1 polymer ?
#
loop_
_entity_poly.entity_id
_entity_poly.type
_entity_poly.pdbx_seq_one_letter_code
_entity_poly.pdbx_strand_id
1 'polypeptide(L)'
;MKKSIISIFISILILGSASTTFASGNTTSSLAPIRAQDILNLMACKDKKPEEQIKDRTDGTKVKCGDVMKKTASSHPKGSNSGGGY
;
A
#
# COMPACT_ATOMS: atom_id res chain seq x y z
N MET A 1 30.68 10.57 -37.26
CA MET A 1 29.94 11.73 -36.72
C MET A 1 28.45 11.48 -36.45
N LYS A 2 27.75 10.58 -37.18
CA LYS A 2 26.31 10.29 -36.94
C LYS A 2 26.06 9.30 -35.78
N LYS A 3 26.91 8.27 -35.65
CA LYS A 3 26.82 7.22 -34.61
C LYS A 3 27.04 7.76 -33.18
N SER A 4 27.88 8.78 -33.03
CA SER A 4 28.21 9.36 -31.72
C SER A 4 27.04 10.13 -31.10
N ILE A 5 26.17 10.72 -31.91
CA ILE A 5 25.00 11.47 -31.44
C ILE A 5 23.98 10.52 -30.83
N ILE A 6 23.70 9.39 -31.51
CA ILE A 6 22.76 8.37 -31.04
C ILE A 6 23.24 7.75 -29.71
N SER A 7 24.55 7.51 -29.58
CA SER A 7 25.15 7.00 -28.34
C SER A 7 24.88 7.91 -27.15
N ILE A 8 24.98 9.24 -27.32
CA ILE A 8 24.78 10.21 -26.23
C ILE A 8 23.33 10.21 -25.74
N PHE A 9 22.35 10.17 -26.66
CA PHE A 9 20.93 10.13 -26.27
C PHE A 9 20.57 8.83 -25.54
N ILE A 10 21.15 7.70 -25.93
CA ILE A 10 20.93 6.42 -25.25
C ILE A 10 21.57 6.43 -23.85
N SER A 11 22.77 7.01 -23.70
CA SER A 11 23.42 7.14 -22.40
C SER A 11 22.62 8.03 -21.43
N ILE A 12 22.06 9.14 -21.90
CA ILE A 12 21.22 10.04 -21.09
C ILE A 12 19.89 9.37 -20.74
N LEU A 13 19.29 8.61 -21.66
CA LEU A 13 18.05 7.87 -21.40
C LEU A 13 18.27 6.78 -20.34
N ILE A 14 19.35 6.01 -20.41
CA ILE A 14 19.65 4.95 -19.43
C ILE A 14 19.96 5.55 -18.06
N LEU A 15 20.73 6.66 -18.01
CA LEU A 15 21.06 7.33 -16.75
C LEU A 15 19.85 8.04 -16.13
N GLY A 16 18.96 8.61 -16.95
CA GLY A 16 17.70 9.21 -16.51
C GLY A 16 16.69 8.16 -16.03
N SER A 17 16.56 7.03 -16.72
CA SER A 17 15.65 5.94 -16.34
C SER A 17 16.06 5.25 -15.04
N ALA A 18 17.37 5.12 -14.79
CA ALA A 18 17.92 4.52 -13.57
C ALA A 18 17.70 5.40 -12.32
N SER A 19 17.50 6.72 -12.50
CA SER A 19 17.34 7.69 -11.40
C SER A 19 15.90 8.09 -11.15
N THR A 20 14.96 7.67 -11.99
CA THR A 20 13.55 8.02 -11.86
C THR A 20 12.66 6.80 -11.67
N THR A 21 12.77 6.18 -10.50
CA THR A 21 11.62 5.48 -9.93
C THR A 21 10.63 6.56 -9.48
N PHE A 22 9.87 7.12 -10.44
CA PHE A 22 8.70 7.93 -10.12
C PHE A 22 7.61 6.96 -9.64
N ALA A 23 7.69 6.53 -8.38
CA ALA A 23 6.47 6.20 -7.66
C ALA A 23 5.70 7.53 -7.61
N SER A 24 4.61 7.63 -8.38
CA SER A 24 3.77 8.83 -8.48
C SER A 24 3.51 9.39 -7.08
N GLY A 25 4.27 10.43 -6.73
CA GLY A 25 4.38 10.94 -5.38
C GLY A 25 3.26 11.91 -5.13
N ASN A 26 2.05 11.40 -4.88
CA ASN A 26 1.12 12.18 -4.10
C ASN A 26 1.72 12.29 -2.68
N THR A 27 2.40 13.41 -2.40
CA THR A 27 3.14 13.66 -1.15
C THR A 27 2.25 13.68 0.09
N THR A 28 0.93 13.66 -0.10
CA THR A 28 -0.08 13.67 0.96
C THR A 28 -1.05 12.52 0.79
N SER A 29 -0.89 11.46 1.59
CA SER A 29 -1.90 10.40 1.66
C SER A 29 -3.16 10.94 2.35
N SER A 30 -4.29 10.94 1.64
CA SER A 30 -5.61 11.27 2.22
C SER A 30 -6.07 10.20 3.23
N LEU A 31 -5.50 8.99 3.13
CA LEU A 31 -5.71 7.93 4.11
C LEU A 31 -4.67 8.07 5.22
N ALA A 32 -5.15 7.98 6.46
CA ALA A 32 -4.25 7.91 7.61
C ALA A 32 -3.31 6.71 7.45
N PRO A 33 -2.07 6.82 7.93
CA PRO A 33 -1.11 5.73 7.83
C PRO A 33 -1.58 4.53 8.66
N ILE A 34 -1.88 3.42 7.97
CA ILE A 34 -2.24 2.14 8.59
C ILE A 34 -1.05 1.20 8.40
N ARG A 35 -0.69 0.43 9.44
CA ARG A 35 0.35 -0.59 9.32
C ARG A 35 -0.09 -1.69 8.36
N ALA A 36 0.82 -2.17 7.51
CA ALA A 36 0.53 -3.23 6.54
C ALA A 36 -0.05 -4.50 7.20
N GLN A 37 0.46 -4.86 8.39
CA GLN A 37 -0.05 -5.95 9.21
C GLN A 37 -1.53 -5.81 9.56
N ASP A 38 -1.98 -4.59 9.89
CA ASP A 38 -3.38 -4.34 10.25
C ASP A 38 -4.31 -4.49 9.03
N ILE A 39 -3.85 -4.13 7.83
CA ILE A 39 -4.59 -4.35 6.58
C ILE A 39 -4.66 -5.86 6.28
N LEU A 40 -3.55 -6.58 6.42
CA LEU A 40 -3.50 -8.03 6.19
C LEU A 40 -4.44 -8.78 7.15
N ASN A 41 -4.46 -8.38 8.41
CA ASN A 41 -5.35 -8.95 9.41
C ASN A 41 -6.81 -8.59 9.14
N LEU A 42 -7.11 -7.36 8.69
CA LEU A 42 -8.47 -6.97 8.30
C LEU A 42 -8.97 -7.82 7.13
N MET A 43 -8.12 -8.02 6.12
CA MET A 43 -8.43 -8.86 4.95
C MET A 43 -8.66 -10.31 5.36
N ALA A 44 -7.87 -10.84 6.30
CA ALA A 44 -8.07 -12.19 6.85
C ALA A 44 -9.34 -12.33 7.70
N CYS A 45 -9.86 -11.22 8.25
CA CYS A 45 -11.08 -11.18 9.06
C CYS A 45 -12.35 -10.81 8.28
N LYS A 46 -12.28 -10.53 6.97
CA LYS A 46 -13.43 -10.06 6.17
C LYS A 46 -14.66 -10.99 6.22
N ASP A 47 -14.42 -12.30 6.21
CA ASP A 47 -15.48 -13.33 6.18
C ASP A 47 -15.63 -14.06 7.53
N LYS A 48 -15.08 -13.48 8.61
CA LYS A 48 -15.02 -14.11 9.93
C LYS A 48 -15.86 -13.35 10.94
N LYS A 49 -16.41 -14.09 11.90
CA LYS A 49 -17.12 -13.49 13.03
C LYS A 49 -16.13 -12.69 13.91
N PRO A 50 -16.57 -11.62 14.59
CA PRO A 50 -15.70 -10.79 15.44
C PRO A 50 -15.07 -11.57 16.61
N GLU A 51 -15.68 -12.68 17.01
CA GLU A 51 -15.19 -13.54 18.08
C GLU A 51 -14.08 -14.50 17.62
N GLU A 52 -13.93 -14.71 16.31
CA GLU A 52 -12.92 -15.59 15.75
C GLU A 52 -11.52 -15.01 15.91
N GLN A 53 -10.56 -15.93 16.04
CA GLN A 53 -9.15 -15.61 16.07
C GLN A 53 -8.51 -16.00 14.75
N ILE A 54 -7.69 -15.11 14.20
CA ILE A 54 -6.81 -15.39 13.07
C ILE A 54 -5.36 -15.40 13.52
N LYS A 55 -4.51 -16.05 12.74
CA LYS A 55 -3.06 -15.99 12.93
C LYS A 55 -2.50 -14.88 12.05
N ASP A 56 -1.77 -13.96 12.67
CA ASP A 56 -1.05 -12.90 11.99
C ASP A 56 -0.03 -13.49 11.02
N ARG A 57 0.02 -12.95 9.79
CA ARG A 57 0.91 -13.46 8.73
C ARG A 57 2.35 -12.95 8.84
N THR A 58 2.59 -11.95 9.66
CA THR A 58 3.89 -11.29 9.85
C THR A 58 4.59 -11.84 11.09
N ASP A 59 3.88 -11.87 12.22
CA ASP A 59 4.47 -12.25 13.51
C ASP A 59 3.95 -13.60 14.05
N GLY A 60 2.93 -14.19 13.42
CA GLY A 60 2.37 -15.47 13.85
C GLY A 60 1.49 -15.41 15.12
N THR A 61 1.30 -14.22 15.69
CA THR A 61 0.45 -13.98 16.87
C THR A 61 -1.02 -14.25 16.57
N LYS A 62 -1.76 -14.80 17.54
CA LYS A 62 -3.22 -14.95 17.43
C LYS A 62 -3.88 -13.61 17.76
N VAL A 63 -4.65 -13.07 16.81
CA VAL A 63 -5.39 -11.81 16.98
C VAL A 63 -6.88 -12.04 16.78
N LYS A 64 -7.70 -11.36 17.59
CA LYS A 64 -9.16 -11.44 17.52
C LYS A 64 -9.69 -10.50 16.44
N CYS A 65 -10.61 -10.98 15.62
CA CYS A 65 -11.11 -10.20 14.49
C CYS A 65 -11.85 -8.92 14.92
N GLY A 66 -12.56 -8.94 16.05
CA GLY A 66 -13.18 -7.75 16.62
C GLY A 66 -12.18 -6.64 16.96
N ASP A 67 -11.01 -7.01 17.51
CA ASP A 67 -9.97 -6.05 17.88
C ASP A 67 -9.31 -5.43 16.65
N VAL A 68 -9.07 -6.26 15.61
CA VAL A 68 -8.54 -5.82 14.31
C VAL A 68 -9.49 -4.83 13.65
N MET A 69 -10.78 -5.16 13.56
CA MET A 69 -11.79 -4.28 12.96
C MET A 69 -11.89 -2.94 13.69
N LYS A 70 -11.88 -2.95 15.03
CA LYS A 70 -11.90 -1.73 15.85
C LYS A 70 -10.65 -0.86 15.62
N LYS A 71 -9.48 -1.49 15.57
CA LYS A 71 -8.20 -0.81 15.32
C LYS A 71 -8.17 -0.16 13.94
N THR A 72 -8.59 -0.86 12.89
CA THR A 72 -8.64 -0.31 11.54
C THR A 72 -9.71 0.76 11.38
N ALA A 73 -10.87 0.63 12.04
CA ALA A 73 -11.91 1.66 12.02
C ALA A 73 -11.44 2.99 12.66
N SER A 74 -10.66 2.92 13.75
CA SER A 74 -10.05 4.12 14.35
C SER A 74 -8.99 4.79 13.47
N SER A 75 -8.46 4.05 12.49
CA SER A 75 -7.44 4.52 11.56
C SER A 75 -8.05 4.98 10.22
N HIS A 76 -9.34 4.74 9.98
CA HIS A 76 -10.04 5.30 8.83
C HIS A 76 -10.62 6.67 9.22
N PRO A 77 -10.13 7.78 8.65
CA PRO A 77 -10.85 9.05 8.80
C PRO A 77 -12.25 8.88 8.19
N LYS A 78 -13.29 9.28 8.94
CA LYS A 78 -14.67 9.46 8.43
C LYS A 78 -14.60 10.37 7.20
N GLY A 79 -14.57 9.80 6.00
CA GLY A 79 -14.46 10.59 4.76
C GLY A 79 -13.78 9.92 3.57
N SER A 80 -13.22 8.71 3.68
CA SER A 80 -12.70 8.02 2.48
C SER A 80 -13.82 7.40 1.66
N ASN A 81 -14.53 8.25 0.92
CA ASN A 81 -15.51 7.87 -0.09
C ASN A 81 -14.73 7.45 -1.35
N SER A 82 -14.08 6.29 -1.32
CA SER A 82 -13.55 5.67 -2.54
C SER A 82 -14.67 4.95 -3.28
N GLY A 83 -15.63 5.74 -3.78
CA GLY A 83 -16.64 5.30 -4.73
C GLY A 83 -16.00 4.99 -6.06
N GLY A 84 -15.47 3.77 -6.19
CA GLY A 84 -15.10 3.19 -7.48
C GLY A 84 -16.36 2.65 -8.15
N GLY A 85 -17.00 3.47 -8.97
CA GLY A 85 -18.02 3.00 -9.91
C GLY A 85 -17.37 2.10 -10.96
N TYR A 86 -17.97 0.94 -11.16
CA TYR A 86 -17.77 0.11 -12.35
C TYR A 86 -18.61 0.67 -13.48
#